data_AF-A0A2M7CQ12-F1
#
_entry.id   AF-A0A2M7CQ12-F1
#
_cell.length_a   1.000
_cell.length_b   1.000
_cell.length_c   1.000
_cell.angle_alpha   90.00
_cell.angle_beta   90.00
_cell.angle_gamma   90.00
#
_symmetry.space_group_name_H-M   'P 1'
#
loop_
_entity.id
_entity.type
_entity.pdbx_description
1 polymer ?
#
loop_
_entity_poly.entity_id
_entity_poly.type
_entity_poly.pdbx_seq_one_letter_code
_entity_poly.pdbx_strand_id
1 'polypeptide(L)'
;MKHFIMIILAIILMALLVQFYFIFKERNQLKREFHSLTEKSENLAKENEKIKSEIEYYSNPENLEKELRARFNYKKIGEKMMIIAP
;
A
#
# COMPACT_ATOMS: atom_id res chain seq x y z
N MET A 1 -31.82 -21.32 -47.21
CA MET A 1 -30.69 -22.11 -46.67
C MET A 1 -29.46 -21.26 -46.39
N LYS A 2 -28.75 -20.73 -47.40
CA LYS A 2 -27.53 -19.92 -47.19
C LYS A 2 -27.72 -18.67 -46.31
N HIS A 3 -28.77 -17.88 -46.53
CA HIS A 3 -29.04 -16.69 -45.69
C HIS A 3 -29.36 -17.04 -44.24
N PHE A 4 -30.07 -18.13 -44.00
CA PHE A 4 -30.39 -18.60 -42.66
C PHE A 4 -29.13 -19.04 -41.89
N ILE A 5 -28.22 -19.75 -42.58
CA ILE A 5 -26.90 -20.13 -42.02
C ILE A 5 -26.07 -18.88 -41.70
N MET A 6 -26.07 -17.87 -42.58
CA MET A 6 -25.34 -16.62 -42.33
C MET A 6 -25.89 -15.85 -41.13
N ILE A 7 -27.21 -15.83 -40.93
CA ILE A 7 -27.84 -15.19 -39.77
C ILE A 7 -27.44 -15.91 -38.47
N ILE A 8 -27.49 -17.24 -38.46
CA ILE A 8 -27.07 -18.03 -37.29
C ILE A 8 -25.59 -17.77 -36.98
N LEU A 9 -24.73 -17.77 -38.00
CA LEU A 9 -23.30 -17.51 -37.82
C LEU A 9 -23.05 -16.10 -37.27
N ALA A 10 -23.78 -15.09 -37.74
CA ALA A 10 -23.69 -13.72 -37.25
C ALA A 10 -24.10 -13.61 -35.77
N ILE A 11 -25.16 -14.32 -35.35
CA ILE A 11 -25.61 -14.34 -33.95
C ILE A 11 -24.55 -15.00 -33.06
N ILE A 12 -23.99 -16.13 -33.49
CA ILE A 12 -22.92 -16.82 -32.76
C ILE A 12 -21.68 -15.91 -32.63
N LEU A 13 -21.27 -15.26 -33.71
CA LEU A 13 -20.14 -14.34 -33.70
C LEU A 13 -20.39 -13.17 -32.72
N MET A 14 -21.59 -12.60 -32.74
CA MET A 14 -21.95 -11.51 -31.85
C MET A 14 -21.96 -11.95 -30.38
N ALA A 15 -22.47 -13.14 -30.07
CA ALA A 15 -22.42 -13.72 -28.73
C ALA A 15 -20.97 -13.92 -28.24
N LEU A 16 -20.09 -14.43 -29.10
CA LEU A 16 -18.67 -14.62 -28.78
C LEU A 16 -17.96 -13.30 -28.50
N LEU A 17 -18.23 -12.25 -29.29
CA LEU A 17 -17.66 -10.92 -29.07
C LEU A 17 -18.09 -10.34 -27.73
N VAL A 18 -19.37 -10.48 -27.37
CA VAL A 18 -19.89 -10.03 -26.08
C VAL A 18 -19.23 -10.80 -24.93
N GLN A 19 -19.12 -12.12 -25.03
CA GLN A 19 -18.47 -12.95 -24.01
C GLN A 19 -17.00 -12.58 -23.84
N PHE A 20 -16.28 -12.39 -24.95
CA PHE A 20 -14.89 -11.98 -24.94
C PHE A 20 -14.71 -10.61 -24.27
N TYR A 21 -15.60 -9.66 -24.55
CA TYR A 21 -15.60 -8.34 -23.91
C TYR A 21 -15.77 -8.44 -22.39
N PHE A 22 -16.73 -9.23 -21.91
CA PHE A 22 -16.95 -9.42 -20.47
C PHE A 22 -15.74 -10.05 -19.78
N ILE A 23 -15.18 -11.11 -20.36
CA ILE A 23 -13.98 -11.78 -19.82
C ILE A 23 -12.80 -10.82 -19.77
N PHE A 24 -12.60 -10.02 -20.82
CA PHE A 24 -11.50 -9.06 -20.86
C PHE A 24 -11.67 -7.95 -19.82
N LYS A 25 -12.91 -7.47 -19.62
CA LYS A 25 -13.24 -6.48 -18.59
C LYS A 25 -12.98 -7.03 -17.19
N GLU A 26 -13.46 -8.24 -16.90
CA GLU A 26 -13.28 -8.90 -15.61
C GLU A 26 -11.80 -9.17 -15.32
N ARG A 27 -11.05 -9.68 -16.30
CA ARG A 27 -9.60 -9.85 -16.20
C ARG A 27 -8.87 -8.56 -15.88
N ASN A 28 -9.24 -7.44 -16.52
CA ASN A 28 -8.61 -6.16 -16.25
C ASN A 28 -9.00 -5.57 -14.88
N GLN A 29 -10.22 -5.83 -14.41
CA GLN A 29 -10.61 -5.46 -13.05
C GLN A 29 -9.82 -6.28 -12.02
N LEU A 30 -9.79 -7.60 -12.17
CA LEU A 30 -9.06 -8.48 -11.26
C LEU A 30 -7.56 -8.17 -11.23
N LYS A 31 -6.96 -7.84 -12.37
CA LYS A 31 -5.55 -7.41 -12.45
C LYS A 31 -5.30 -6.13 -11.64
N ARG A 32 -6.21 -5.16 -11.69
CA ARG A 32 -6.09 -3.90 -10.93
C ARG A 32 -6.26 -4.14 -9.44
N GLU A 33 -7.24 -4.95 -9.05
CA GLU A 33 -7.46 -5.32 -7.65
C GLU A 33 -6.25 -6.06 -7.09
N PHE A 34 -5.73 -7.05 -7.82
CA PHE A 34 -4.52 -7.78 -7.46
C PHE A 34 -3.33 -6.84 -7.25
N HIS A 35 -3.08 -5.93 -8.21
CA HIS A 35 -1.98 -4.97 -8.08
C HIS A 35 -2.13 -4.06 -6.85
N SER A 36 -3.34 -3.54 -6.61
CA SER A 36 -3.62 -2.72 -5.42
C SER A 36 -3.42 -3.48 -4.11
N LEU A 37 -3.71 -4.79 -4.11
CA LEU A 37 -3.57 -5.64 -2.94
C LEU A 37 -2.10 -5.97 -2.68
N THR A 38 -1.32 -6.21 -3.74
CA THR A 38 0.13 -6.36 -3.67
C THR A 38 0.79 -5.09 -3.13
N GLU A 39 0.45 -3.91 -3.64
CA GLU A 39 0.99 -2.64 -3.14
C GLU A 39 0.67 -2.42 -1.66
N LYS A 40 -0.57 -2.69 -1.24
CA LYS A 40 -0.95 -2.63 0.18
C LYS A 40 -0.15 -3.60 1.03
N SER A 41 0.04 -4.84 0.57
CA SER A 41 0.83 -5.84 1.28
C SER A 41 2.29 -5.42 1.42
N GLU A 42 2.90 -4.88 0.36
CA GLU A 42 4.28 -4.39 0.40
C GLU A 42 4.44 -3.18 1.34
N ASN A 43 3.47 -2.26 1.33
CA ASN A 43 3.48 -1.11 2.23
C ASN A 43 3.33 -1.53 3.69
N LEU A 44 2.44 -2.48 3.99
CA LEU A 44 2.29 -3.03 5.34
C LEU A 44 3.56 -3.77 5.80
N ALA A 45 4.23 -4.50 4.91
CA ALA A 45 5.50 -5.14 5.23
C ALA A 45 6.58 -4.12 5.60
N LYS A 46 6.71 -3.04 4.80
CA LYS A 46 7.66 -1.94 5.09
C LYS A 46 7.32 -1.22 6.39
N GLU A 47 6.05 -0.96 6.65
CA GLU A 47 5.60 -0.32 7.89
C GLU A 47 5.91 -1.20 9.10
N ASN A 48 5.67 -2.51 9.00
CA ASN A 48 5.99 -3.45 10.06
C ASN A 48 7.51 -3.53 10.33
N GLU A 49 8.33 -3.57 9.29
CA GLU A 49 9.81 -3.52 9.43
C GLU A 49 10.25 -2.22 10.11
N LYS A 50 9.68 -1.08 9.70
CA LYS A 50 9.96 0.22 10.31
C LYS A 50 9.58 0.22 11.80
N ILE A 51 8.37 -0.19 12.15
CA ILE A 51 7.90 -0.25 13.55
C ILE A 51 8.81 -1.17 14.37
N LYS A 52 9.19 -2.33 13.82
CA LYS A 52 10.11 -3.25 14.49
C LYS A 52 11.47 -2.60 14.77
N SER A 53 12.02 -1.88 13.79
CA SER A 53 13.28 -1.14 13.95
C SER A 53 13.17 -0.02 14.99
N GLU A 54 12.03 0.68 15.04
CA GLU A 54 11.76 1.71 16.05
C GLU A 54 11.66 1.09 17.45
N ILE A 55 10.96 -0.04 17.62
CA ILE A 55 10.89 -0.76 18.89
C ILE A 55 12.29 -1.15 19.36
N GLU A 56 13.12 -1.69 18.48
CA GLU A 56 14.50 -2.07 18.81
C GLU A 56 15.33 -0.84 19.19
N TYR A 57 15.20 0.27 18.44
CA TYR A 57 15.88 1.53 18.73
C TYR A 57 15.52 2.08 20.11
N TYR A 58 14.23 2.16 20.43
CA TYR A 58 13.72 2.68 21.71
C TYR A 58 13.90 1.70 22.89
N SER A 59 14.17 0.42 22.62
CA SER A 59 14.50 -0.54 23.67
C SER A 59 15.86 -0.25 24.31
N ASN A 60 16.75 0.49 23.65
CA ASN A 60 17.97 1.01 24.25
C ASN A 60 17.65 2.27 25.08
N PRO A 61 17.89 2.27 26.42
CA PRO A 61 17.61 3.42 27.29
C PRO A 61 18.29 4.72 26.87
N GLU A 62 19.50 4.67 26.28
CA GLU A 62 20.21 5.86 25.83
C GLU A 62 19.53 6.52 24.63
N ASN A 63 19.04 5.71 23.68
CA ASN A 63 18.29 6.17 22.52
C ASN A 63 16.93 6.75 22.94
N LEU A 64 16.26 6.10 23.89
CA LEU A 64 15.02 6.60 24.47
C LEU A 64 15.24 7.95 25.17
N GLU A 65 16.29 8.08 25.99
CA GLU A 65 16.65 9.34 26.65
C GLU A 65 16.93 10.44 25.62
N LYS A 66 17.67 10.12 24.54
CA LYS A 66 17.98 11.05 23.45
C LYS A 66 16.73 11.60 22.77
N GLU A 67 15.78 10.73 22.41
CA GLU A 67 14.54 11.15 21.76
C GLU A 67 13.62 11.92 22.70
N LEU A 68 13.56 11.54 23.98
CA LEU A 68 12.83 12.29 25.00
C LEU A 68 13.39 13.71 25.19
N ARG A 69 14.72 13.86 25.24
CA ARG A 69 15.40 15.16 25.28
C ARG A 69 15.13 15.97 24.01
N ALA A 70 15.19 15.36 22.83
CA ALA A 70 14.99 16.05 21.55
C ALA A 70 13.55 16.52 21.32
N ARG A 71 12.54 15.68 21.64
CA ARG A 71 11.13 15.99 21.38
C ARG A 71 10.47 16.86 22.45
N PHE A 72 10.85 16.66 23.71
CA PHE A 72 10.17 17.29 24.85
C PHE A 72 11.07 18.23 25.64
N ASN A 73 12.32 18.45 25.20
CA ASN A 73 13.33 19.25 25.93
C ASN A 73 13.52 18.79 27.39
N TYR A 74 13.34 17.49 27.67
CA TYR A 74 13.60 16.95 28.99
C TYR A 74 15.06 17.16 29.38
N LYS A 75 15.30 17.44 30.67
CA LYS A 75 16.64 17.66 31.23
C LYS A 75 16.83 16.78 32.45
N LYS A 76 18.06 16.32 32.68
CA LYS A 76 18.41 15.65 33.93
C LYS A 76 18.26 16.64 35.09
N ILE A 77 17.83 16.14 36.24
CA ILE A 77 17.70 16.92 37.47
C ILE A 77 19.09 17.52 37.77
N GLY A 78 19.21 18.86 37.68
CA GLY A 78 20.47 19.59 37.89
C GLY A 78 21.12 20.20 36.63
N GLU A 79 20.63 19.94 35.42
CA GLU A 79 21.13 20.59 34.20
C GLU A 79 20.66 22.06 34.11
N LYS A 80 21.62 23.01 34.08
CA LYS A 80 21.32 24.44 33.91
C LYS A 80 20.86 24.72 32.47
N MET A 81 19.72 25.40 32.30
CA MET A 81 19.24 25.85 30.99
C MET A 81 19.78 27.25 30.72
N MET A 82 20.56 27.42 29.65
CA MET A 82 21.02 28.72 29.17
C MET A 82 20.11 29.12 28.01
N ILE A 83 19.27 30.14 28.21
CA ILE A 83 18.44 30.71 27.14
C ILE A 83 19.27 31.80 26.49
N ILE A 84 19.62 31.62 25.21
CA ILE A 84 20.28 32.64 24.40
C ILE A 84 19.19 33.33 23.59
N ALA A 85 18.89 34.58 23.93
CA ALA A 85 18.00 35.45 23.16
C ALA A 85 18.86 36.48 22.38
N PRO A 86 18.46 36.85 21.14
CA PRO A 86 19.13 37.89 20.36
C PRO A 86 18.97 39.29 20.97
#